data_AF-A0A5K1IT37-F1
#
_entry.id   AF-A0A5K1IT37-F1
#
_cell.length_a   1.000
_cell.length_b   1.000
_cell.length_c   1.000
_cell.angle_alpha   90.00
_cell.angle_beta   90.00
_cell.angle_gamma   90.00
#
_symmetry.space_group_name_H-M   'P 1'
#
loop_
_entity.id
_entity.type
_entity.pdbx_description
1 polymer ?
#
loop_
_entity_poly.entity_id
_entity_poly.type
_entity_poly.pdbx_seq_one_letter_code
_entity_poly.pdbx_strand_id
1 'polypeptide(L)'
;MDVQTIATQVAEAIQAAPEKAQELVRDPRGTIEGITGATDFNATEVLQAAIGKVSEMGLDLSSLDLSQLDLSAIDVSKLNVSSLMDAAKNLGVDISKLDLGGLLGGNIFGGLGGMLGSLFGRK
;
A
#
# COMPACT_ATOMS: atom_id res chain seq x y z
N MET A 1 3.31 -21.13 -2.00
CA MET A 1 4.51 -20.33 -2.32
C MET A 1 4.68 -19.35 -1.18
N ASP A 2 5.88 -19.13 -0.66
CA ASP A 2 6.03 -18.20 0.45
C ASP A 2 5.94 -16.74 -0.03
N VAL A 3 5.60 -15.85 0.89
CA VAL A 3 5.41 -14.41 0.63
C VAL A 3 6.66 -13.76 0.01
N GLN A 4 7.86 -14.17 0.43
CA GLN A 4 9.11 -13.55 -0.06
C GLN A 4 9.39 -13.94 -1.50
N THR A 5 9.11 -15.19 -1.88
CA THR A 5 9.24 -15.65 -3.27
C THR A 5 8.22 -14.94 -4.17
N ILE A 6 6.95 -14.83 -3.74
CA ILE A 6 5.92 -14.11 -4.50
C ILE A 6 6.32 -12.64 -4.66
N ALA A 7 6.71 -11.97 -3.57
CA ALA A 7 7.13 -10.58 -3.59
C ALA A 7 8.36 -10.33 -4.48
N THR A 8 9.32 -11.26 -4.51
CA THR A 8 10.48 -11.17 -5.40
C THR A 8 10.05 -11.25 -6.87
N GLN A 9 9.16 -12.18 -7.23
CA GLN A 9 8.66 -12.27 -8.61
C GLN A 9 7.88 -11.03 -9.03
N VAL A 10 7.07 -10.47 -8.13
CA VAL A 10 6.35 -9.21 -8.38
C VAL A 10 7.33 -8.06 -8.60
N ALA A 11 8.36 -7.94 -7.76
CA ALA A 11 9.36 -6.89 -7.90
C ALA A 11 10.17 -7.02 -9.20
N GLU A 12 10.60 -8.22 -9.56
CA GLU A 12 11.29 -8.50 -10.83
C GLU A 12 10.39 -8.20 -12.04
N ALA A 13 9.10 -8.53 -11.96
CA ALA A 13 8.14 -8.21 -13.01
C ALA A 13 7.95 -6.69 -13.16
N ILE A 14 7.92 -5.93 -12.07
CA ILE A 14 7.86 -4.46 -12.10
C ILE A 14 9.17 -3.87 -12.65
N GLN A 15 10.31 -4.45 -12.29
CA GLN A 15 11.60 -4.02 -12.85
C GLN A 15 11.68 -4.24 -14.36
N ALA A 16 11.15 -5.37 -14.84
CA ALA A 16 11.10 -5.67 -16.28
C ALA A 16 10.04 -4.83 -17.02
N ALA A 17 8.93 -4.52 -16.37
CA ALA A 17 7.78 -3.81 -16.92
C ALA A 17 7.20 -2.84 -15.85
N PRO A 18 7.68 -1.59 -15.78
CA PRO A 18 7.26 -0.61 -14.76
C PRO A 18 5.75 -0.35 -14.74
N GLU A 19 5.05 -0.54 -15.88
CA GLU A 19 3.60 -0.45 -15.98
C GLU A 19 2.84 -1.43 -15.06
N LYS A 20 3.48 -2.55 -14.69
CA LYS A 20 2.92 -3.52 -13.74
C LYS A 20 2.78 -2.95 -12.34
N ALA A 21 3.54 -1.91 -11.99
CA ALA A 21 3.33 -1.21 -10.73
C ALA A 21 1.93 -0.57 -10.69
N GLN A 22 1.46 -0.02 -11.81
CA GLN A 22 0.12 0.56 -11.90
C GLN A 22 -0.98 -0.50 -11.87
N GLU A 23 -0.74 -1.66 -12.49
CA GLU A 23 -1.62 -2.83 -12.38
C GLU A 23 -1.72 -3.30 -10.91
N LEU A 24 -0.58 -3.41 -10.23
CA LEU A 24 -0.51 -3.82 -8.82
C LEU A 24 -1.25 -2.84 -7.90
N VAL A 25 -1.24 -1.54 -8.21
CA VAL A 25 -2.02 -0.55 -7.48
C VAL A 25 -3.53 -0.74 -7.74
N ARG A 26 -3.93 -0.93 -9.00
CA ARG A 26 -5.34 -1.05 -9.40
C ARG A 26 -6.02 -2.32 -8.92
N ASP A 27 -5.30 -3.44 -8.96
CA ASP A 27 -5.77 -4.74 -8.51
C ASP A 27 -4.58 -5.52 -7.94
N PRO A 28 -4.25 -5.31 -6.65
CA PRO A 28 -3.12 -5.97 -6.02
C PRO A 28 -3.20 -7.49 -6.13
N ARG A 29 -4.39 -8.05 -5.84
CA ARG A 29 -4.57 -9.51 -5.79
C ARG A 29 -4.49 -10.12 -7.19
N GLY A 30 -5.26 -9.60 -8.14
CA GLY A 30 -5.28 -10.12 -9.50
C GLY A 30 -3.94 -9.95 -10.22
N THR A 31 -3.21 -8.86 -9.95
CA THR A 31 -1.87 -8.66 -10.51
C THR A 31 -0.86 -9.66 -9.93
N ILE A 32 -0.88 -9.88 -8.61
CA ILE A 32 0.00 -10.89 -7.97
C ILE A 32 -0.30 -12.29 -8.53
N GLU A 33 -1.58 -12.66 -8.64
CA GLU A 33 -1.99 -13.93 -9.22
C GLU A 33 -1.56 -14.05 -10.70
N GLY A 34 -1.71 -12.98 -11.49
CA GLY A 34 -1.30 -12.94 -12.89
C GLY A 34 0.22 -13.04 -13.10
N ILE A 35 1.02 -12.45 -12.21
CA ILE A 35 2.49 -12.50 -12.29
C ILE A 35 3.02 -13.87 -11.81
N THR A 36 2.49 -14.38 -10.70
CA THR A 36 3.10 -15.51 -9.97
C THR A 36 2.34 -16.83 -10.13
N GLY A 37 1.09 -16.79 -10.58
CA GLY A 37 0.17 -17.93 -10.58
C GLY A 37 -0.28 -18.37 -9.18
N ALA A 38 0.13 -17.68 -8.12
CA ALA A 38 -0.27 -17.99 -6.76
C ALA A 38 -1.70 -17.53 -6.50
N THR A 39 -2.51 -18.37 -5.86
CA THR A 39 -3.91 -18.07 -5.50
C THR A 39 -4.15 -18.04 -3.99
N ASP A 40 -3.27 -18.72 -3.23
CA ASP A 40 -3.30 -18.82 -1.77
C ASP A 40 -2.15 -18.00 -1.17
N PHE A 41 -2.40 -16.70 -0.96
CA PHE A 41 -1.46 -15.77 -0.38
C PHE A 41 -2.18 -14.63 0.35
N ASN A 42 -1.48 -14.00 1.31
CA ASN A 42 -1.94 -12.76 1.91
C ASN A 42 -1.48 -11.57 1.06
N ALA A 43 -2.40 -10.95 0.31
CA ALA A 43 -2.12 -9.82 -0.56
C ALA A 43 -1.46 -8.64 0.18
N THR A 44 -1.77 -8.44 1.46
CA THR A 44 -1.22 -7.35 2.28
C THR A 44 0.24 -7.59 2.62
N GLU A 45 0.61 -8.81 2.97
CA GLU A 45 1.99 -9.17 3.27
C GLU A 45 2.85 -9.17 2.01
N VAL A 46 2.32 -9.70 0.91
CA VAL A 46 3.00 -9.70 -0.39
C VAL A 46 3.21 -8.28 -0.90
N LEU A 47 2.19 -7.41 -0.84
CA LEU A 47 2.29 -6.03 -1.30
C LEU A 47 3.38 -5.27 -0.54
N GLN A 48 3.41 -5.38 0.79
CA GLN A 48 4.44 -4.72 1.61
C GLN A 48 5.85 -5.23 1.28
N ALA A 49 6.01 -6.55 1.15
CA ALA A 49 7.29 -7.14 0.78
C ALA A 49 7.73 -6.76 -0.64
N ALA A 50 6.80 -6.70 -1.60
CA ALA A 50 7.08 -6.33 -2.99
C ALA A 50 7.50 -4.85 -3.09
N ILE A 51 6.77 -3.95 -2.44
CA ILE A 51 7.10 -2.52 -2.40
C ILE A 51 8.48 -2.28 -1.77
N GLY A 52 8.80 -3.01 -0.68
CA GLY A 52 10.12 -2.97 -0.07
C GLY A 52 11.24 -3.34 -1.06
N LYS A 53 11.06 -4.46 -1.78
CA LYS A 53 12.02 -4.91 -2.80
C LYS A 53 12.14 -3.94 -3.97
N VAL A 54 11.03 -3.42 -4.46
CA VAL A 54 11.01 -2.43 -5.56
C VAL A 54 11.73 -1.13 -5.14
N SER A 55 11.53 -0.69 -3.90
CA SER A 55 12.27 0.45 -3.32
C SER A 55 13.77 0.19 -3.25
N GLU A 56 14.20 -1.01 -2.84
CA GLU A 56 15.61 -1.42 -2.81
C GLU A 56 16.25 -1.49 -4.21
N MET A 57 15.45 -1.75 -5.25
CA MET A 57 15.90 -1.77 -6.65
C MET A 57 16.15 -0.36 -7.22
N GLY A 58 15.70 0.71 -6.54
CA GLY A 58 15.90 2.09 -6.98
C GLY A 58 15.12 2.45 -8.25
N LEU A 59 13.94 1.87 -8.45
CA LEU A 59 13.09 2.18 -9.59
C LEU A 59 12.44 3.56 -9.44
N ASP A 60 12.37 4.32 -10.53
CA ASP A 60 11.58 5.57 -10.58
C ASP A 60 10.13 5.22 -10.96
N LEU A 61 9.23 5.34 -9.98
CA LEU A 61 7.79 5.14 -10.16
C LEU A 61 7.03 6.45 -9.86
N SER A 62 7.66 7.61 -10.09
CA SER A 62 7.03 8.91 -9.84
C SER A 62 5.75 9.17 -10.65
N SER A 63 5.55 8.44 -11.74
CA SER A 63 4.33 8.47 -12.56
C SER A 63 3.18 7.62 -12.02
N LEU A 64 3.42 6.84 -10.95
CA LEU A 64 2.43 5.93 -10.37
C LEU A 64 1.28 6.71 -9.71
N ASP A 65 0.04 6.36 -10.09
CA ASP A 65 -1.15 6.99 -9.54
C ASP A 65 -1.76 6.13 -8.42
N LEU A 66 -1.47 6.52 -7.17
CA LEU A 66 -2.02 5.89 -5.97
C LEU A 66 -3.50 6.18 -5.71
N SER A 67 -4.13 7.12 -6.42
CA SER A 67 -5.58 7.35 -6.30
C SER A 67 -6.40 6.15 -6.75
N GLN A 68 -5.79 5.26 -7.52
CA GLN A 68 -6.36 4.02 -8.03
C GLN A 68 -6.08 2.82 -7.13
N LEU A 69 -5.48 3.02 -5.94
CA LEU A 69 -5.13 1.91 -5.05
C LEU A 69 -6.39 1.20 -4.55
N ASP A 70 -6.56 -0.05 -4.94
CA ASP A 70 -7.64 -0.88 -4.41
C ASP A 70 -7.27 -1.45 -3.04
N LEU A 71 -7.78 -0.80 -1.99
CA LEU A 71 -7.63 -1.23 -0.61
C LEU A 71 -8.62 -2.34 -0.20
N SER A 72 -9.59 -2.71 -1.04
CA SER A 72 -10.59 -3.73 -0.69
C SER A 72 -9.97 -5.12 -0.46
N ALA A 73 -8.87 -5.41 -1.16
CA ALA A 73 -8.08 -6.63 -1.01
C ALA A 73 -6.99 -6.54 0.08
N ILE A 74 -6.83 -5.37 0.71
CA ILE A 74 -5.73 -5.06 1.62
C ILE A 74 -6.25 -4.89 3.05
N ASP A 75 -5.71 -5.69 3.97
CA ASP A 75 -5.96 -5.57 5.39
C ASP A 75 -5.16 -4.38 5.94
N VAL A 76 -5.77 -3.20 5.87
CA VAL A 76 -5.17 -1.94 6.30
C VAL A 76 -4.72 -1.94 7.77
N SER A 77 -5.27 -2.81 8.62
CA SER A 77 -4.88 -2.95 10.02
C SER A 77 -3.48 -3.56 10.20
N LYS A 78 -3.00 -4.29 9.19
CA LYS A 78 -1.69 -4.94 9.15
C LYS A 78 -0.68 -4.20 8.29
N LEU A 79 -1.07 -3.07 7.70
CA LEU A 79 -0.15 -2.25 6.92
C LEU A 79 0.78 -1.47 7.83
N ASN A 80 2.07 -1.61 7.58
CA ASN A 80 3.07 -0.70 8.10
C ASN A 80 3.11 0.56 7.23
N VAL A 81 2.31 1.55 7.62
CA VAL A 81 2.19 2.83 6.91
C VAL A 81 3.54 3.57 6.84
N SER A 82 4.36 3.48 7.88
CA SER A 82 5.69 4.12 7.90
C SER A 82 6.60 3.55 6.82
N SER A 83 6.70 2.22 6.72
CA SER A 83 7.49 1.56 5.68
C SER A 83 6.96 1.84 4.28
N LEU A 84 5.64 1.93 4.12
CA LEU A 84 5.02 2.29 2.84
C LEU A 84 5.36 3.73 2.43
N MET A 85 5.32 4.67 3.38
CA MET A 85 5.69 6.07 3.14
C MET A 85 7.16 6.22 2.75
N ASP A 86 8.06 5.50 3.42
CA ASP A 86 9.50 5.56 3.10
C ASP A 86 9.79 4.95 1.73
N ALA A 87 9.16 3.82 1.41
CA ALA A 87 9.27 3.23 0.08
C ALA A 87 8.70 4.14 -1.01
N ALA A 88 7.52 4.73 -0.78
CA ALA A 88 6.92 5.66 -1.74
C ALA A 88 7.82 6.88 -2.01
N LYS A 89 8.47 7.44 -0.97
CA LYS A 89 9.46 8.51 -1.14
C LYS A 89 10.66 8.07 -1.97
N ASN A 90 11.20 6.88 -1.71
CA ASN A 90 12.33 6.35 -2.46
C ASN A 90 11.98 6.11 -3.95
N LEU A 91 10.74 5.71 -4.20
CA LEU A 91 10.20 5.47 -5.54
C LEU A 91 9.71 6.75 -6.24
N GLY A 92 9.76 7.90 -5.56
CA GLY A 92 9.27 9.17 -6.09
C GLY A 92 7.75 9.28 -6.21
N VAL A 93 7.00 8.37 -5.59
CA VAL A 93 5.54 8.25 -5.71
C VAL A 93 4.84 9.33 -4.87
N ASP A 94 3.88 10.02 -5.48
CA ASP A 94 3.05 11.03 -4.79
C ASP A 94 1.98 10.36 -3.90
N ILE A 95 2.26 10.31 -2.59
CA ILE A 95 1.34 9.81 -1.57
C ILE A 95 0.23 10.79 -1.20
N SER A 96 0.28 12.04 -1.67
CA SER A 96 -0.76 13.05 -1.37
C SER A 96 -2.10 12.69 -2.01
N LYS A 97 -2.06 11.87 -3.06
CA LYS A 97 -3.24 11.33 -3.76
C LYS A 97 -3.82 10.08 -3.11
N LEU A 98 -3.09 9.46 -2.19
CA LEU A 98 -3.58 8.32 -1.43
C LEU A 98 -4.57 8.84 -0.39
N ASP A 99 -5.80 8.31 -0.38
CA ASP A 99 -6.79 8.65 0.63
C ASP A 99 -6.41 8.00 1.98
N LEU A 100 -5.48 8.65 2.66
CA LEU A 100 -5.07 8.32 4.02
C LEU A 100 -6.18 8.65 5.03
N GLY A 101 -7.23 9.38 4.65
CA GLY A 101 -8.38 9.66 5.52
C GLY A 101 -9.13 8.38 5.88
N GLY A 102 -9.29 7.47 4.91
CA GLY A 102 -9.83 6.11 5.16
C GLY A 102 -8.88 5.22 5.95
N LEU A 103 -7.56 5.37 5.75
CA LEU A 103 -6.51 4.56 6.39
C LEU A 103 -6.24 4.95 7.86
N LEU A 104 -6.22 6.26 8.14
CA LEU A 104 -5.90 6.85 9.45
C LEU A 104 -7.15 7.19 10.27
N GLY A 105 -8.29 7.36 9.60
CA GLY A 105 -9.58 7.66 10.22
C GLY A 105 -10.15 6.50 11.06
N GLY A 106 -9.65 5.29 10.88
CA GLY A 106 -10.05 4.13 11.69
C GLY A 106 -9.61 4.21 13.15
N ASN A 107 -8.40 4.73 13.44
CA ASN A 107 -7.83 4.65 14.79
C ASN A 107 -7.12 5.93 15.32
N ILE A 108 -6.96 6.99 14.53
CA ILE A 108 -6.28 8.22 15.01
C ILE A 108 -7.29 9.33 15.39
N PHE A 109 -8.47 9.36 14.77
CA PHE A 109 -9.55 10.30 15.15
C PHE A 109 -10.57 9.76 16.16
N GLY A 110 -10.50 8.48 16.52
CA GLY A 110 -11.28 7.90 17.62
C GLY A 110 -10.77 8.25 19.03
N GLY A 111 -9.53 8.77 19.15
CA GLY A 111 -8.89 9.04 20.44
C GLY A 111 -8.87 10.51 20.86
N LEU A 112 -8.85 11.48 19.95
CA LEU A 112 -8.58 12.89 20.30
C LEU A 112 -9.50 13.93 19.63
N GLY A 113 -10.48 13.51 18.82
CA GLY A 113 -11.51 14.41 18.25
C GLY A 113 -12.78 14.54 19.11
N GLY A 114 -13.04 13.58 19.99
CA GLY A 114 -14.31 13.48 20.75
C GLY A 114 -14.35 14.18 22.11
N MET A 115 -13.21 14.63 22.66
CA MET A 115 -13.17 15.18 24.02
C MET A 115 -13.24 16.71 24.11
N LEU A 116 -13.11 17.46 23.00
CA LEU A 116 -13.14 18.93 23.05
C LEU A 116 -14.55 19.54 22.85
N GLY A 117 -15.56 18.72 22.53
CA GLY A 117 -16.96 19.16 22.45
C GLY A 117 -17.72 19.19 23.78
N SER A 118 -17.14 18.66 24.87
CA SER A 118 -17.87 18.45 26.13
C SER A 118 -17.68 19.55 27.19
N LEU A 119 -16.90 20.62 26.89
CA LEU A 119 -16.63 21.70 27.84
C LEU A 119 -17.52 22.94 27.64
N PHE A 120 -18.34 22.99 26.58
CA PHE A 120 -19.27 24.09 26.29
C PHE A 120 -20.75 23.66 26.45
N GLY A 121 -21.04 22.94 27.53
CA GLY A 121 -22.38 22.38 27.73
C GLY A 121 -22.71 22.05 29.18
N ARG A 122 -22.44 22.94 30.12
CA ARG A 122 -23.10 22.88 31.43
C ARG A 122 -23.47 24.29 31.86
N LYS A 123 -24.79 24.51 31.96
CA LYS A 123 -25.44 25.67 32.57
C LYS A 123 -24.80 26.07 33.89
#